data_AF-A0A8F1B7W5-F1
#
_entry.id   AF-A0A8F1B7W5-F1
#
_cell.length_a   1.000
_cell.length_b   1.000
_cell.length_c   1.000
_cell.angle_alpha   90.00
_cell.angle_beta   90.00
_cell.angle_gamma   90.00
#
_symmetry.space_group_name_H-M   'P 1'
#
loop_
_entity.id
_entity.type
_entity.pdbx_description
1 polymer ?
#
loop_
_entity_poly.entity_id
_entity_poly.type
_entity_poly.pdbx_seq_one_letter_code
_entity_poly.pdbx_strand_id
1 'polypeptide(L)'
;MARKYLKLTAPVRKKAKRYYRIYEKVNHLRFELEMRQECFKYCLNSFFSYSFEEFEDELVGIFLVEFRDLCPENSKYSFWLLDRLRRKSSLPKLKNLSLGISKTVISPYNLNFCKDLESSFKCLQLVSFLQREETQKDLSFVNSINIAIVEFPITNFLKFIEKNPKNRYHREKCMSFFLNLLELEPLKIKINDNKFVAFTFCHWVGLEKRKNTWFVELRVAANILSSIYPYSLSDTLLIYKKKSELEINSQFIESFNTKNSWKEFEIDKTYKNLSLSNLAIERRQSIIINKLNGLKNENQIESKIRIYSRGLIETVEIKNLTPKRLKNTSKIFFKESC
;
A
#
# COMPACT_ATOMS: atom_id res chain seq x y z
N MET A 1 19.83 45.08 0.10
CA MET A 1 20.06 43.64 -0.10
C MET A 1 18.86 43.03 -0.81
N ALA A 2 19.02 42.63 -2.08
CA ALA A 2 17.96 42.01 -2.86
C ALA A 2 17.72 40.57 -2.36
N ARG A 3 16.58 40.33 -1.69
CA ARG A 3 16.15 38.98 -1.31
C ARG A 3 15.72 38.25 -2.58
N LYS A 4 16.38 37.14 -2.89
CA LYS A 4 15.94 36.21 -3.94
C LYS A 4 14.72 35.44 -3.42
N TYR A 5 13.52 35.81 -3.88
CA TYR A 5 12.28 35.14 -3.50
C TYR A 5 12.02 33.94 -4.43
N LEU A 6 11.58 32.81 -3.86
CA LEU A 6 10.93 31.75 -4.64
C LEU A 6 9.46 32.16 -4.83
N LYS A 7 9.15 32.81 -5.96
CA LYS A 7 7.78 33.25 -6.28
C LYS A 7 7.04 32.08 -6.95
N LEU A 8 6.42 31.20 -6.16
CA LEU A 8 5.45 30.23 -6.69
C LEU A 8 4.13 30.97 -6.97
N THR A 9 3.98 31.50 -8.18
CA THR A 9 2.68 32.00 -8.64
C THR A 9 1.79 30.81 -8.99
N ALA A 10 0.90 30.43 -8.07
CA ALA A 10 -0.26 29.62 -8.44
C ALA A 10 -1.11 30.45 -9.43
N PRO A 11 -1.54 29.89 -10.57
CA PRO A 11 -2.41 30.62 -11.48
C PRO A 11 -3.71 30.96 -10.75
N VAL A 12 -3.93 32.26 -10.50
CA VAL A 12 -5.18 32.77 -9.97
C VAL A 12 -6.24 32.56 -11.04
N ARG A 13 -6.87 31.38 -11.06
CA ARG A 13 -8.09 31.17 -11.81
C ARG A 13 -9.17 32.00 -11.12
N LYS A 14 -9.54 33.15 -11.69
CA LYS A 14 -10.57 34.09 -11.17
C LYS A 14 -11.97 33.48 -10.94
N LYS A 15 -12.16 32.17 -11.16
CA LYS A 15 -13.38 31.39 -10.90
C LYS A 15 -13.15 30.17 -9.99
N ALA A 16 -11.98 30.01 -9.38
CA ALA A 16 -11.71 28.86 -8.52
C ALA A 16 -12.57 28.91 -7.26
N LYS A 17 -13.09 27.75 -6.84
CA LYS A 17 -13.87 27.62 -5.60
C LYS A 17 -12.98 27.40 -4.36
N ARG A 18 -11.67 27.22 -4.58
CA ARG A 18 -10.62 26.92 -3.59
C ARG A 18 -9.39 27.79 -3.91
N TYR A 19 -8.80 28.40 -2.89
CA TYR A 19 -7.64 29.28 -2.98
C TYR A 19 -6.61 28.90 -1.95
N TYR A 20 -5.42 28.54 -2.42
CA TYR A 20 -4.33 28.17 -1.53
C TYR A 20 -3.36 29.34 -1.38
N ARG A 21 -3.02 29.70 -0.14
CA ARG A 21 -2.17 30.84 0.20
C ARG A 21 -1.00 30.37 1.05
N ILE A 22 0.19 30.87 0.73
CA ILE A 22 1.42 30.58 1.47
C ILE A 22 1.97 31.91 1.98
N TYR A 23 2.13 32.02 3.29
CA TYR A 23 2.70 33.19 3.94
C TYR A 23 4.04 32.82 4.56
N GLU A 24 5.05 33.62 4.27
CA GLU A 24 6.32 33.58 4.97
C GLU A 24 6.19 34.39 6.27
N LYS A 25 6.38 33.73 7.42
CA LYS A 25 6.50 34.36 8.73
C LYS A 25 7.95 34.22 9.21
N VAL A 26 8.33 35.03 10.20
CA VAL A 26 9.71 35.16 10.68
C VAL A 26 10.39 33.82 10.98
N ASN A 27 9.65 32.83 11.51
CA ASN A 27 10.19 31.52 11.90
C ASN A 27 9.47 30.31 11.26
N HIS A 28 8.50 30.52 10.37
CA HIS A 28 7.74 29.42 9.77
C HIS A 28 7.03 29.84 8.48
N LEU A 29 6.67 28.84 7.68
CA LEU A 29 5.70 29.01 6.60
C LEU A 29 4.30 28.69 7.11
N ARG A 30 3.35 29.58 6.84
CA ARG A 30 1.93 29.35 7.11
C ARG A 30 1.22 29.05 5.80
N PHE A 31 0.51 27.96 5.79
CA PHE A 31 -0.24 27.48 4.63
C PHE A 31 -1.73 27.59 4.96
N GLU A 32 -2.51 28.20 4.08
CA GLU A 32 -3.96 28.36 4.24
C GLU A 32 -4.68 27.90 2.99
N LEU A 33 -5.79 27.20 3.20
CA LEU A 33 -6.74 26.89 2.14
C LEU A 33 -8.05 27.63 2.44
N GLU A 34 -8.37 28.60 1.59
CA GLU A 34 -9.63 29.31 1.61
C GLU A 34 -10.59 28.66 0.61
N MET A 35 -11.83 28.41 1.04
CA MET A 35 -12.82 27.67 0.25
C MET A 35 -14.16 28.40 0.26
N ARG A 36 -14.86 28.39 -0.86
CA ARG A 36 -16.26 28.84 -0.92
C ARG A 36 -17.16 27.84 -0.21
N GLN A 37 -18.31 28.32 0.29
CA GLN A 37 -19.27 27.54 1.08
C GLN A 37 -19.69 26.21 0.43
N GLU A 38 -19.89 26.23 -0.89
CA GLU A 38 -20.23 25.04 -1.68
C GLU A 38 -19.20 23.90 -1.56
N CYS A 39 -17.92 24.22 -1.31
CA CYS A 39 -16.84 23.24 -1.25
C CYS A 39 -16.68 22.53 0.08
N PHE A 40 -17.27 23.06 1.17
CA PHE A 40 -17.27 22.41 2.48
C PHE A 40 -18.66 21.94 2.92
N LYS A 41 -19.67 22.04 2.03
CA LYS A 41 -21.05 21.62 2.32
C LYS A 41 -21.14 20.16 2.76
N TYR A 42 -20.27 19.30 2.24
CA TYR A 42 -20.23 17.88 2.64
C TYR A 42 -19.67 17.68 4.06
N CYS A 43 -18.86 18.61 4.58
CA CYS A 43 -18.33 18.57 5.95
C CYS A 43 -19.30 19.10 7.00
N LEU A 44 -20.32 19.83 6.56
CA LEU A 44 -21.32 20.40 7.45
C LEU A 44 -22.11 19.33 8.21
N ASN A 45 -22.32 18.15 7.60
CA ASN A 45 -23.03 17.05 8.26
C ASN A 45 -22.29 16.61 9.52
N SER A 46 -20.98 16.41 9.43
CA SER A 46 -20.09 16.00 10.54
C SER A 46 -19.98 17.10 11.60
N PHE A 47 -20.05 18.38 11.20
CA PHE A 47 -20.12 19.51 12.12
C PHE A 47 -21.45 19.56 12.89
N PHE A 48 -22.58 19.42 12.20
CA PHE A 48 -23.92 19.47 12.80
C PHE A 48 -24.26 18.21 13.59
N SER A 49 -23.59 17.09 13.34
CA SER A 49 -23.71 15.87 14.14
C SER A 49 -22.84 15.87 15.40
N TYR A 50 -22.14 16.97 15.70
CA TYR A 50 -21.16 17.08 16.79
C TYR A 50 -19.98 16.09 16.70
N SER A 51 -19.72 15.53 15.52
CA SER A 51 -18.58 14.66 15.25
C SER A 51 -17.33 15.49 14.92
N PHE A 52 -16.82 16.25 15.89
CA PHE A 52 -15.74 17.23 15.63
C PHE A 52 -14.43 16.59 15.14
N GLU A 53 -14.11 15.38 15.58
CA GLU A 53 -12.94 14.65 15.06
C GLU A 53 -13.11 14.34 13.57
N GLU A 54 -14.29 13.86 13.14
CA GLU A 54 -14.60 13.57 11.73
C GLU A 54 -14.61 14.87 10.90
N PHE A 55 -15.12 15.96 11.47
CA PHE A 55 -15.11 17.27 10.83
C PHE A 55 -13.69 17.83 10.60
N GLU A 56 -12.83 17.81 11.62
CA GLU A 56 -11.43 18.23 11.48
C GLU A 56 -10.71 17.37 10.43
N ASP A 57 -10.97 16.08 10.48
CA ASP A 57 -10.39 15.10 9.61
C ASP A 57 -10.70 15.33 8.12
N GLU A 58 -11.96 15.62 7.82
CA GLU A 58 -12.41 15.95 6.48
C GLU A 58 -11.77 17.25 5.96
N LEU A 59 -11.69 18.29 6.81
CA LEU A 59 -11.05 19.56 6.48
C LEU A 59 -9.55 19.39 6.18
N VAL A 60 -8.84 18.65 7.04
CA VAL A 60 -7.43 18.30 6.84
C VAL A 60 -7.27 17.52 5.54
N GLY A 61 -8.17 16.59 5.25
CA GLY A 61 -8.21 15.90 3.98
C GLY A 61 -8.26 16.86 2.79
N ILE A 62 -9.21 17.81 2.78
CA ILE A 62 -9.33 18.79 1.69
C ILE A 62 -8.02 19.55 1.51
N PHE A 63 -7.52 20.09 2.61
CA PHE A 63 -6.30 20.87 2.65
C PHE A 63 -5.13 20.13 1.97
N LEU A 64 -4.99 18.84 2.23
CA LEU A 64 -3.87 18.06 1.71
C LEU A 64 -3.98 17.65 0.25
N VAL A 65 -5.18 17.39 -0.26
CA VAL A 65 -5.37 17.12 -1.69
C VAL A 65 -5.05 18.36 -2.51
N GLU A 66 -5.59 19.51 -2.10
CA GLU A 66 -5.29 20.78 -2.76
C GLU A 66 -3.80 21.13 -2.64
N PHE A 67 -3.19 20.84 -1.50
CA PHE A 67 -1.76 21.09 -1.31
C PHE A 67 -0.87 20.17 -2.15
N ARG A 68 -1.25 18.90 -2.33
CA ARG A 68 -0.55 17.95 -3.19
C ARG A 68 -0.49 18.48 -4.63
N ASP A 69 -1.61 18.96 -5.15
CA ASP A 69 -1.71 19.44 -6.53
C ASP A 69 -0.88 20.73 -6.78
N LEU A 70 -0.46 21.41 -5.70
CA LEU A 70 0.42 22.59 -5.75
C LEU A 70 1.92 22.24 -5.59
N CYS A 71 2.23 21.04 -5.12
CA CYS A 71 3.60 20.58 -4.96
C CYS A 71 4.04 19.87 -6.25
N PRO A 72 5.12 20.32 -6.93
CA PRO A 72 5.71 19.56 -8.01
C PRO A 72 6.11 18.18 -7.49
N GLU A 73 5.66 17.11 -8.14
CA GLU A 73 5.83 15.71 -7.72
C GLU A 73 7.30 15.29 -7.46
N ASN A 74 8.27 16.12 -7.86
CA ASN A 74 9.71 15.85 -7.74
C ASN A 74 10.53 16.94 -7.01
N SER A 75 9.93 17.79 -6.18
CA SER A 75 10.69 18.82 -5.45
C SER A 75 11.29 18.30 -4.14
N LYS A 76 12.58 18.57 -3.89
CA LYS A 76 13.23 18.29 -2.59
C LYS A 76 12.55 19.00 -1.40
N TYR A 77 11.74 20.02 -1.68
CA TYR A 77 11.06 20.86 -0.69
C TYR A 77 9.70 20.31 -0.23
N SER A 78 9.18 19.24 -0.85
CA SER A 78 7.96 18.53 -0.41
C SER A 78 8.28 17.26 0.38
N PHE A 79 9.56 16.90 0.59
CA PHE A 79 9.95 15.71 1.35
C PHE A 79 9.57 15.76 2.82
N TRP A 80 9.73 16.91 3.49
CA TRP A 80 9.28 17.06 4.87
C TRP A 80 7.76 16.96 4.98
N LEU A 81 7.02 17.33 3.92
CA LEU A 81 5.59 17.17 3.86
C LEU A 81 5.23 15.70 3.68
N LEU A 82 5.82 14.97 2.72
CA LEU A 82 5.56 13.53 2.57
C LEU A 82 5.89 12.75 3.84
N ASP A 83 6.98 13.11 4.53
CA ASP A 83 7.36 12.51 5.81
C ASP A 83 6.42 12.91 6.96
N ARG A 84 5.93 14.16 7.00
CA ARG A 84 4.94 14.62 8.00
C ARG A 84 3.55 14.10 7.70
N LEU A 85 3.20 13.97 6.42
CA LEU A 85 2.02 13.27 5.92
C LEU A 85 2.10 11.82 6.31
N ARG A 86 3.23 11.13 6.18
CA ARG A 86 3.48 9.75 6.66
C ARG A 86 3.33 9.62 8.18
N ARG A 87 3.95 10.53 8.93
CA ARG A 87 3.85 10.56 10.40
C ARG A 87 2.42 10.88 10.86
N LYS A 88 1.70 11.70 10.11
CA LYS A 88 0.27 12.00 10.29
C LYS A 88 -0.66 11.06 9.51
N SER A 89 -0.16 10.10 8.72
CA SER A 89 -0.97 9.27 7.80
C SER A 89 -1.63 8.11 8.52
N SER A 90 -2.19 8.41 9.69
CA SER A 90 -3.63 8.24 9.89
C SER A 90 -4.38 9.43 9.26
N LEU A 91 -4.06 9.78 8.00
CA LEU A 91 -4.67 10.92 7.35
C LEU A 91 -6.03 10.49 6.82
N PRO A 92 -7.10 11.19 7.17
CA PRO A 92 -8.50 10.78 7.02
C PRO A 92 -9.03 10.63 5.60
N LYS A 93 -8.18 10.69 4.57
CA LYS A 93 -8.57 10.35 3.21
C LYS A 93 -8.47 8.86 2.87
N LEU A 94 -8.31 8.03 3.90
CA LEU A 94 -8.89 6.68 3.97
C LEU A 94 -10.03 6.55 4.99
N LYS A 95 -10.34 7.61 5.78
CA LYS A 95 -11.53 7.64 6.64
C LYS A 95 -12.82 7.92 5.86
N ASN A 96 -12.81 8.41 4.61
CA ASN A 96 -14.06 8.45 3.82
C ASN A 96 -14.37 7.13 3.09
N LEU A 97 -13.61 6.08 3.42
CA LEU A 97 -14.00 4.68 3.28
C LEU A 97 -14.29 4.08 4.67
N SER A 98 -14.66 4.93 5.65
CA SER A 98 -15.08 4.59 7.00
C SER A 98 -16.23 3.59 6.97
N LEU A 99 -15.85 2.33 6.98
CA LEU A 99 -16.19 1.59 8.16
C LEU A 99 -15.04 1.81 9.16
N GLY A 100 -15.28 2.65 10.17
CA GLY A 100 -14.28 3.28 11.04
C GLY A 100 -13.45 2.38 11.97
N ILE A 101 -12.45 3.02 12.58
CA ILE A 101 -11.77 2.80 13.87
C ILE A 101 -11.51 1.37 14.41
N SER A 102 -10.55 0.66 13.84
CA SER A 102 -9.66 -0.11 14.72
C SER A 102 -8.26 0.47 14.70
N LYS A 103 -7.63 0.54 15.88
CA LYS A 103 -6.18 0.73 16.05
C LYS A 103 -5.36 -0.32 15.27
N THR A 104 -6.00 -1.39 14.79
CA THR A 104 -5.55 -2.13 13.62
C THR A 104 -5.97 -1.38 12.36
N VAL A 105 -5.18 -0.37 11.97
CA VAL A 105 -5.11 -0.02 10.55
C VAL A 105 -4.92 -1.36 9.84
N ILE A 106 -5.91 -1.79 9.06
CA ILE A 106 -5.72 -2.88 8.11
C ILE A 106 -4.64 -2.33 7.19
N SER A 107 -3.44 -2.70 7.52
CA SER A 107 -2.28 -2.57 6.68
C SER A 107 -2.69 -2.82 5.23
N PRO A 108 -2.28 -1.97 4.27
CA PRO A 108 -2.45 -2.26 2.85
C PRO A 108 -1.76 -3.57 2.42
N TYR A 109 -1.01 -4.19 3.33
CA TYR A 109 -0.19 -5.36 3.21
C TYR A 109 -0.52 -6.43 4.27
N ASN A 110 -1.74 -6.46 4.80
CA ASN A 110 -2.08 -7.40 5.86
C ASN A 110 -1.96 -8.85 5.36
N LEU A 111 -0.89 -9.55 5.74
CA LEU A 111 -0.64 -10.94 5.37
C LEU A 111 -1.44 -11.95 6.20
N ASN A 112 -2.37 -11.49 7.04
CA ASN A 112 -3.22 -12.33 7.87
C ASN A 112 -4.65 -12.46 7.30
N PHE A 113 -4.84 -12.39 5.97
CA PHE A 113 -6.12 -12.72 5.35
C PHE A 113 -6.53 -14.18 5.58
N CYS A 114 -5.52 -15.06 5.65
CA CYS A 114 -5.66 -16.50 5.79
C CYS A 114 -4.74 -17.01 6.91
N LYS A 115 -5.03 -18.22 7.39
CA LYS A 115 -4.13 -18.97 8.29
C LYS A 115 -2.82 -19.36 7.61
N ASP A 116 -2.82 -19.50 6.28
CA ASP A 116 -1.65 -19.83 5.48
C ASP A 116 -1.10 -18.62 4.71
N LEU A 117 0.22 -18.46 4.76
CA LEU A 117 0.93 -17.35 4.13
C LEU A 117 0.73 -17.29 2.60
N GLU A 118 0.63 -18.45 1.93
CA GLU A 118 0.49 -18.53 0.47
C GLU A 118 -0.84 -17.94 0.02
N SER A 119 -1.95 -18.29 0.68
CA SER A 119 -3.27 -17.77 0.33
C SER A 119 -3.42 -16.30 0.68
N SER A 120 -2.88 -15.86 1.82
CA SER A 120 -2.84 -14.43 2.16
C SER A 120 -2.09 -13.63 1.11
N PHE A 121 -0.94 -14.13 0.66
CA PHE A 121 -0.15 -13.48 -0.36
C PHE A 121 -0.85 -13.48 -1.73
N LYS A 122 -1.56 -14.56 -2.09
CA LYS A 122 -2.40 -14.56 -3.29
C LYS A 122 -3.54 -13.55 -3.22
N CYS A 123 -4.10 -13.30 -2.04
CA CYS A 123 -5.08 -12.22 -1.86
C CYS A 123 -4.42 -10.86 -2.18
N LEU A 124 -3.20 -10.60 -1.72
CA LEU A 124 -2.45 -9.39 -2.09
C LEU A 124 -2.19 -9.31 -3.61
N GLN A 125 -1.85 -10.44 -4.25
CA GLN A 125 -1.71 -10.51 -5.70
C GLN A 125 -3.00 -10.19 -6.43
N LEU A 126 -4.13 -10.71 -5.94
CA LEU A 126 -5.45 -10.42 -6.49
C LEU A 126 -5.80 -8.95 -6.35
N VAL A 127 -5.59 -8.34 -5.18
CA VAL A 127 -5.88 -6.91 -5.01
C VAL A 127 -5.00 -6.06 -5.94
N SER A 128 -3.71 -6.39 -6.05
CA SER A 128 -2.79 -5.70 -6.96
C SER A 128 -3.20 -5.84 -8.43
N PHE A 129 -3.66 -7.04 -8.83
CA PHE A 129 -4.20 -7.31 -10.16
C PHE A 129 -5.44 -6.45 -10.44
N LEU A 130 -6.42 -6.47 -9.53
CA LEU A 130 -7.66 -5.70 -9.68
C LEU A 130 -7.40 -4.20 -9.70
N GLN A 131 -6.35 -3.70 -9.05
CA GLN A 131 -6.01 -2.28 -9.07
C GLN A 131 -5.36 -1.83 -10.38
N ARG A 132 -4.46 -2.65 -10.94
CA ARG A 132 -3.66 -2.27 -12.10
C ARG A 132 -4.33 -2.56 -13.43
N GLU A 133 -5.12 -3.62 -13.49
CA GLU A 133 -5.80 -3.98 -14.73
C GLU A 133 -7.03 -3.10 -14.93
N GLU A 134 -7.23 -2.68 -16.17
CA GLU A 134 -8.45 -2.03 -16.67
C GLU A 134 -9.59 -3.06 -16.74
N THR A 135 -9.95 -3.63 -15.60
CA THR A 135 -11.15 -4.41 -15.43
C THR A 135 -12.32 -3.46 -15.29
N GLN A 136 -13.38 -3.69 -16.06
CA GLN A 136 -14.64 -2.97 -15.86
C GLN A 136 -15.11 -3.24 -14.44
N LYS A 137 -15.29 -2.16 -13.67
CA LYS A 137 -15.69 -2.19 -12.27
C LYS A 137 -17.04 -1.53 -12.16
N ASP A 138 -18.07 -2.33 -12.00
CA ASP A 138 -19.39 -1.81 -11.67
C ASP A 138 -19.48 -1.66 -10.16
N LEU A 139 -19.92 -0.49 -9.71
CA LEU A 139 -20.14 -0.23 -8.29
C LEU A 139 -21.59 -0.51 -7.93
N SER A 140 -21.79 -1.38 -6.94
CA SER A 140 -23.08 -1.63 -6.32
C SER A 140 -23.05 -1.24 -4.84
N PHE A 141 -24.19 -0.81 -4.32
CA PHE A 141 -24.34 -0.41 -2.93
C PHE A 141 -25.18 -1.47 -2.22
N VAL A 142 -24.59 -2.14 -1.22
CA VAL A 142 -25.31 -3.10 -0.37
C VAL A 142 -25.09 -2.72 1.08
N ASN A 143 -26.15 -2.38 1.81
CA ASN A 143 -26.12 -2.08 3.25
C ASN A 143 -25.02 -1.07 3.67
N SER A 144 -24.84 0.01 2.89
CA SER A 144 -23.80 1.03 3.09
C SER A 144 -22.35 0.60 2.79
N ILE A 145 -22.16 -0.56 2.15
CA ILE A 145 -20.86 -1.02 1.65
C ILE A 145 -20.84 -0.88 0.13
N ASN A 146 -19.80 -0.21 -0.38
CA ASN A 146 -19.51 -0.17 -1.80
C ASN A 146 -18.92 -1.52 -2.21
N ILE A 147 -19.56 -2.19 -3.16
CA ILE A 147 -19.10 -3.46 -3.73
C ILE A 147 -18.68 -3.20 -5.16
N ALA A 148 -17.44 -3.56 -5.48
CA ALA A 148 -16.96 -3.61 -6.85
C ALA A 148 -17.24 -4.99 -7.44
N ILE A 149 -18.01 -5.00 -8.53
CA ILE A 149 -18.22 -6.17 -9.37
C ILE A 149 -17.13 -6.13 -10.44
N VAL A 150 -16.31 -7.16 -10.48
CA VAL A 150 -15.20 -7.28 -11.43
C VAL A 150 -15.29 -8.60 -12.16
N GLU A 151 -15.12 -8.55 -13.47
CA GLU A 151 -15.08 -9.73 -14.30
C GLU A 151 -13.81 -9.76 -15.15
N PHE A 152 -13.16 -10.92 -15.22
CA PHE A 152 -11.96 -11.11 -16.03
C PHE A 152 -11.74 -12.57 -16.38
N PRO A 153 -11.06 -12.88 -17.50
CA PRO A 153 -10.65 -14.24 -17.81
C PRO A 153 -9.53 -14.69 -16.87
N ILE A 154 -9.59 -15.94 -16.39
CA ILE A 154 -8.59 -16.50 -15.46
C ILE A 154 -7.16 -16.44 -16.00
N THR A 155 -7.04 -16.44 -17.32
CA THR A 155 -5.76 -16.37 -18.03
C THR A 155 -5.06 -15.03 -17.83
N ASN A 156 -5.80 -13.93 -17.61
CA ASN A 156 -5.21 -12.63 -17.30
C ASN A 156 -4.55 -12.65 -15.93
N PHE A 157 -5.26 -13.14 -14.91
CA PHE A 157 -4.68 -13.26 -13.57
C PHE A 157 -3.47 -14.22 -13.55
N LEU A 158 -3.56 -15.36 -14.23
CA LEU A 158 -2.42 -16.29 -14.34
C LEU A 158 -1.20 -15.65 -14.99
N LYS A 159 -1.38 -14.87 -16.07
CA LYS A 159 -0.29 -14.13 -16.72
C LYS A 159 0.30 -13.09 -15.76
N PHE A 160 -0.54 -12.37 -15.03
CA PHE A 160 -0.13 -11.36 -14.05
C PHE A 160 0.79 -11.93 -12.97
N ILE A 161 0.50 -13.13 -12.45
CA ILE A 161 1.35 -13.82 -11.46
C ILE A 161 2.46 -14.69 -12.09
N GLU A 162 2.77 -14.49 -13.37
CA GLU A 162 3.76 -15.25 -14.16
C GLU A 162 3.57 -16.78 -14.14
N LYS A 163 2.32 -17.25 -14.12
CA LYS A 163 1.98 -18.67 -14.24
C LYS A 163 1.51 -18.99 -15.65
N ASN A 164 1.93 -20.14 -16.16
CA ASN A 164 1.54 -20.59 -17.50
C ASN A 164 0.01 -20.83 -17.58
N PRO A 165 -0.75 -20.04 -18.36
CA PRO A 165 -2.21 -20.17 -18.46
C PRO A 165 -2.64 -21.43 -19.22
N LYS A 166 -1.75 -22.04 -20.01
CA LYS A 166 -2.03 -23.29 -20.75
C LYS A 166 -1.95 -24.52 -19.85
N ASN A 167 -1.25 -24.43 -18.73
CA ASN A 167 -1.09 -25.54 -17.79
C ASN A 167 -2.40 -25.79 -17.01
N ARG A 168 -2.92 -27.02 -17.12
CA ARG A 168 -4.17 -27.44 -16.45
C ARG A 168 -4.10 -27.32 -14.93
N TYR A 169 -3.01 -27.79 -14.32
CA TYR A 169 -2.80 -27.73 -12.87
C TYR A 169 -2.79 -26.28 -12.35
N HIS A 170 -2.17 -25.35 -13.08
CA HIS A 170 -2.21 -23.93 -12.68
C HIS A 170 -3.61 -23.34 -12.76
N ARG A 171 -4.39 -23.68 -13.80
CA ARG A 171 -5.79 -23.24 -13.90
C ARG A 171 -6.65 -23.79 -12.76
N GLU A 172 -6.55 -25.08 -12.47
CA GLU A 172 -7.30 -25.73 -11.39
C GLU A 172 -6.94 -25.15 -10.02
N LYS A 173 -5.64 -24.96 -9.73
CA LYS A 173 -5.20 -24.33 -8.48
C LYS A 173 -5.69 -22.88 -8.35
N CYS A 174 -5.76 -22.15 -9.46
CA CYS A 174 -6.25 -20.78 -9.50
C CYS A 174 -7.78 -20.71 -9.29
N MET A 175 -8.56 -21.59 -9.93
CA MET A 175 -10.00 -21.70 -9.71
C MET A 175 -10.31 -22.05 -8.25
N SER A 176 -9.60 -23.02 -7.67
CA SER A 176 -9.74 -23.37 -6.26
C SER A 176 -9.42 -22.20 -5.33
N PHE A 177 -8.37 -21.42 -5.63
CA PHE A 177 -8.09 -20.19 -4.88
C PHE A 177 -9.28 -19.22 -4.88
N PHE A 178 -9.90 -18.97 -6.03
CA PHE A 178 -11.06 -18.08 -6.10
C PHE A 178 -12.24 -18.59 -5.29
N LEU A 179 -12.57 -19.89 -5.38
CA LEU A 179 -13.65 -20.47 -4.58
C LEU A 179 -13.38 -20.34 -3.08
N ASN A 180 -12.13 -20.54 -2.66
CA ASN A 180 -11.73 -20.42 -1.25
C ASN A 180 -11.78 -18.97 -0.72
N LEU A 181 -11.95 -17.95 -1.58
CA LEU A 181 -12.15 -16.57 -1.11
C LEU A 181 -13.41 -16.40 -0.24
N LEU A 182 -14.40 -17.28 -0.43
CA LEU A 182 -15.64 -17.29 0.36
C LEU A 182 -15.44 -17.88 1.76
N GLU A 183 -14.35 -18.63 1.97
CA GLU A 183 -14.02 -19.25 3.26
C GLU A 183 -13.15 -18.36 4.16
N LEU A 184 -12.76 -17.18 3.66
CA LEU A 184 -11.93 -16.25 4.41
C LEU A 184 -12.66 -15.72 5.64
N GLU A 185 -11.93 -15.58 6.75
CA GLU A 185 -12.49 -14.99 7.96
C GLU A 185 -12.93 -13.55 7.68
N PRO A 186 -14.14 -13.15 8.12
CA PRO A 186 -14.60 -11.77 7.93
C PRO A 186 -13.64 -10.78 8.59
N LEU A 187 -13.31 -9.72 7.86
CA LEU A 187 -12.60 -8.57 8.39
C LEU A 187 -13.53 -7.82 9.34
N LYS A 188 -13.18 -7.80 10.62
CA LYS A 188 -13.92 -7.11 11.68
C LYS A 188 -13.33 -5.74 11.90
N ILE A 189 -14.17 -4.72 11.81
CA ILE A 189 -13.78 -3.31 11.93
C ILE A 189 -14.72 -2.62 12.93
N LYS A 190 -14.15 -1.89 13.91
CA LYS A 190 -14.91 -1.15 14.93
C LYS A 190 -15.16 0.28 14.44
N ILE A 191 -16.34 0.58 13.91
CA ILE A 191 -16.63 1.89 13.31
C ILE A 191 -16.42 3.05 14.27
N ASN A 192 -16.95 2.89 15.48
CA ASN A 192 -16.82 3.80 16.61
C ASN A 192 -17.15 3.01 17.88
N ASP A 193 -17.29 3.69 19.02
CA ASP A 193 -17.58 3.01 20.29
C ASP A 193 -18.89 2.22 20.30
N ASN A 194 -19.85 2.59 19.44
CA ASN A 194 -21.19 2.04 19.44
C ASN A 194 -21.51 1.19 18.20
N LYS A 195 -20.58 1.02 17.26
CA LYS A 195 -20.83 0.31 15.99
C LYS A 195 -19.63 -0.52 15.57
N PHE A 196 -19.88 -1.78 15.26
CA PHE A 196 -18.93 -2.72 14.68
C PHE A 196 -19.50 -3.24 13.38
N VAL A 197 -18.65 -3.46 12.37
CA VAL A 197 -19.03 -4.13 11.13
C VAL A 197 -18.04 -5.24 10.82
N ALA A 198 -18.58 -6.39 10.43
CA ALA A 198 -17.81 -7.47 9.84
C ALA A 198 -18.18 -7.55 8.37
N PHE A 199 -17.19 -7.66 7.49
CA PHE A 199 -17.42 -7.90 6.07
C PHE A 199 -16.40 -8.90 5.55
N THR A 200 -16.78 -9.71 4.56
CA THR A 200 -15.87 -10.64 3.92
C THR A 200 -15.07 -9.94 2.82
N PHE A 201 -13.86 -10.41 2.56
CA PHE A 201 -13.02 -9.91 1.46
C PHE A 201 -13.76 -9.99 0.11
N CYS A 202 -14.45 -11.11 -0.12
CA CYS A 202 -15.28 -11.37 -1.27
C CYS A 202 -16.64 -11.89 -0.81
N HIS A 203 -17.72 -11.35 -1.36
CA HIS A 203 -19.09 -11.74 -1.01
C HIS A 203 -19.67 -12.74 -2.00
N TRP A 204 -19.08 -12.85 -3.19
CA TRP A 204 -19.54 -13.75 -4.23
C TRP A 204 -18.43 -14.02 -5.24
N VAL A 205 -18.37 -15.28 -5.70
CA VAL A 205 -17.42 -15.77 -6.70
C VAL A 205 -18.20 -16.56 -7.75
N GLY A 206 -18.06 -16.16 -9.01
CA GLY A 206 -18.60 -16.86 -10.17
C GLY A 206 -17.48 -17.38 -11.04
N LEU A 207 -17.57 -18.65 -11.43
CA LEU A 207 -16.69 -19.27 -12.39
C LEU A 207 -17.51 -19.78 -13.56
N GLU A 208 -17.36 -19.17 -14.73
CA GLU A 208 -18.11 -19.52 -15.92
C GLU A 208 -17.17 -19.87 -17.07
N LYS A 209 -17.44 -20.96 -17.78
CA LYS A 209 -16.69 -21.31 -18.98
C LYS A 209 -17.38 -20.73 -20.21
N ARG A 210 -16.80 -19.68 -20.79
CA ARG A 210 -17.26 -19.08 -22.06
C ARG A 210 -16.37 -19.55 -23.19
N LYS A 211 -16.91 -20.37 -24.10
CA LYS A 211 -16.15 -21.08 -25.14
C LYS A 211 -15.01 -21.89 -24.51
N ASN A 212 -13.75 -21.51 -24.77
CA ASN A 212 -12.56 -22.21 -24.28
C ASN A 212 -11.86 -21.48 -23.11
N THR A 213 -12.48 -20.45 -22.53
CA THR A 213 -11.88 -19.61 -21.49
C THR A 213 -12.78 -19.59 -20.26
N TRP A 214 -12.17 -19.81 -19.09
CA TRP A 214 -12.84 -19.59 -17.81
C TRP A 214 -12.80 -18.11 -17.44
N PHE A 215 -13.94 -17.56 -17.12
CA PHE A 215 -14.15 -16.23 -16.58
C PHE A 215 -14.41 -16.31 -15.09
N VAL A 216 -13.86 -15.33 -14.39
CA VAL A 216 -14.05 -15.12 -12.96
C VAL A 216 -14.83 -13.82 -12.83
N GLU A 217 -15.99 -13.87 -12.18
CA GLU A 217 -16.69 -12.70 -11.68
C GLU A 217 -16.54 -12.69 -10.15
N LEU A 218 -16.16 -11.54 -9.57
CA LEU A 218 -16.01 -11.35 -8.14
C LEU A 218 -16.81 -10.15 -7.68
N ARG A 219 -17.38 -10.24 -6.48
CA ARG A 219 -18.00 -9.11 -5.78
C ARG A 219 -17.18 -8.80 -4.53
N VAL A 220 -16.26 -7.85 -4.65
CA VAL A 220 -15.30 -7.49 -3.60
C VAL A 220 -15.67 -6.17 -2.96
N ALA A 221 -15.34 -5.97 -1.69
CA ALA A 221 -15.53 -4.68 -1.05
C ALA A 221 -14.68 -3.61 -1.77
N ALA A 222 -15.32 -2.61 -2.37
CA ALA A 222 -14.64 -1.57 -3.14
C ALA A 222 -13.61 -0.82 -2.30
N ASN A 223 -13.85 -0.72 -0.99
CA ASN A 223 -12.91 -0.12 -0.05
C ASN A 223 -11.52 -0.76 -0.16
N ILE A 224 -11.43 -2.08 -0.34
CA ILE A 224 -10.15 -2.78 -0.48
C ILE A 224 -9.39 -2.31 -1.74
N LEU A 225 -10.10 -2.03 -2.82
CA LEU A 225 -9.50 -1.54 -4.07
C LEU A 225 -8.98 -0.11 -3.94
N SER A 226 -9.60 0.70 -3.08
CA SER A 226 -9.20 2.09 -2.81
C SER A 226 -8.28 2.26 -1.59
N SER A 227 -8.06 1.21 -0.79
CA SER A 227 -7.34 1.29 0.51
C SER A 227 -5.84 1.07 0.43
N ILE A 228 -5.26 0.86 -0.75
CA ILE A 228 -3.82 0.64 -0.86
C ILE A 228 -3.12 1.96 -1.11
N TYR A 229 -2.30 2.31 -0.13
CA TYR A 229 -1.28 3.35 -0.14
C TYR A 229 -0.61 3.50 -1.54
N PRO A 230 -0.25 4.71 -1.99
CA PRO A 230 -0.07 5.06 -3.41
C PRO A 230 1.10 4.41 -4.16
N TYR A 231 1.71 3.37 -3.61
CA TYR A 231 2.65 2.52 -4.33
C TYR A 231 1.99 1.16 -4.51
N SER A 232 1.47 0.90 -5.71
CA SER A 232 1.11 -0.45 -6.12
C SER A 232 2.29 -1.37 -5.78
N LEU A 233 2.05 -2.44 -4.99
CA LEU A 233 3.10 -3.36 -4.54
C LEU A 233 4.00 -3.72 -5.72
N SER A 234 5.30 -3.42 -5.66
CA SER A 234 6.14 -3.53 -6.86
C SER A 234 6.27 -4.97 -7.33
N ASP A 235 6.54 -5.16 -8.63
CA ASP A 235 6.68 -6.48 -9.23
C ASP A 235 7.82 -7.27 -8.58
N THR A 236 8.87 -6.56 -8.15
CA THR A 236 9.94 -7.13 -7.34
C THR A 236 9.41 -7.85 -6.11
N LEU A 237 8.39 -7.34 -5.41
CA LEU A 237 7.84 -8.00 -4.23
C LEU A 237 6.64 -8.88 -4.54
N LEU A 238 5.90 -8.60 -5.60
CA LEU A 238 4.65 -9.27 -5.94
C LEU A 238 4.86 -10.69 -6.51
N ILE A 239 5.98 -10.93 -7.20
CA ILE A 239 6.22 -12.16 -7.94
C ILE A 239 7.20 -13.07 -7.18
N TYR A 240 6.85 -14.35 -7.09
CA TYR A 240 7.68 -15.40 -6.51
C TYR A 240 7.57 -16.73 -7.27
N LYS A 241 8.68 -17.47 -7.33
CA LYS A 241 8.77 -18.81 -7.94
C LYS A 241 8.91 -19.92 -6.90
N LYS A 242 9.52 -19.60 -5.76
CA LYS A 242 9.81 -20.58 -4.69
C LYS A 242 9.24 -20.11 -3.35
N LYS A 243 8.96 -21.06 -2.45
CA LYS A 243 8.46 -20.76 -1.09
C LYS A 243 9.41 -19.83 -0.31
N SER A 244 10.73 -19.98 -0.47
CA SER A 244 11.70 -19.08 0.17
C SER A 244 11.59 -17.63 -0.32
N GLU A 245 11.24 -17.41 -1.59
CA GLU A 245 11.03 -16.07 -2.12
C GLU A 245 9.72 -15.48 -1.58
N LEU A 246 8.67 -16.30 -1.45
CA LEU A 246 7.43 -15.89 -0.80
C LEU A 246 7.69 -15.42 0.64
N GLU A 247 8.40 -16.21 1.45
CA GLU A 247 8.75 -15.84 2.84
C GLU A 247 9.54 -14.52 2.91
N ILE A 248 10.52 -14.33 2.03
CA ILE A 248 11.33 -13.11 1.97
C ILE A 248 10.49 -11.91 1.52
N ASN A 249 9.67 -12.07 0.47
CA ASN A 249 8.80 -11.02 -0.04
C ASN A 249 7.81 -10.58 1.04
N SER A 250 7.20 -11.55 1.73
CA SER A 250 6.29 -11.30 2.85
C SER A 250 6.96 -10.45 3.94
N GLN A 251 8.19 -10.78 4.34
CA GLN A 251 8.89 -9.99 5.34
C GLN A 251 9.19 -8.56 4.86
N PHE A 252 9.59 -8.36 3.59
CA PHE A 252 9.73 -7.01 3.04
C PHE A 252 8.43 -6.22 3.09
N ILE A 253 7.34 -6.86 2.67
CA ILE A 253 5.98 -6.30 2.68
C ILE A 253 5.58 -5.88 4.10
N GLU A 254 5.84 -6.72 5.10
CA GLU A 254 5.66 -6.39 6.52
C GLU A 254 6.51 -5.20 6.96
N SER A 255 7.77 -5.14 6.52
CA SER A 255 8.67 -4.01 6.81
C SER A 255 8.07 -2.70 6.30
N PHE A 256 7.59 -2.66 5.05
CA PHE A 256 6.96 -1.48 4.45
C PHE A 256 5.69 -1.04 5.18
N ASN A 257 4.98 -1.98 5.81
CA ASN A 257 3.80 -1.75 6.62
C ASN A 257 4.06 -1.14 8.02
N THR A 258 5.08 -0.29 8.12
CA THR A 258 5.37 0.46 9.34
C THR A 258 5.33 1.95 9.05
N LYS A 259 4.94 2.75 10.04
CA LYS A 259 4.86 4.22 9.90
C LYS A 259 6.21 4.90 9.72
N ASN A 260 7.30 4.20 10.04
CA ASN A 260 8.66 4.73 9.97
C ASN A 260 9.12 4.79 8.51
N SER A 261 9.81 5.85 8.10
CA SER A 261 10.46 5.94 6.78
C SER A 261 11.62 4.94 6.65
N TRP A 262 12.27 4.64 7.77
CA TRP A 262 13.25 3.57 7.89
C TRP A 262 12.54 2.27 8.20
N LYS A 263 12.69 1.31 7.30
CA LYS A 263 12.10 -0.02 7.38
C LYS A 263 13.14 -1.00 7.86
N GLU A 264 12.71 -1.96 8.66
CA GLU A 264 13.56 -2.97 9.26
C GLU A 264 13.29 -4.34 8.66
N PHE A 265 14.34 -5.02 8.21
CA PHE A 265 14.30 -6.40 7.74
C PHE A 265 15.20 -7.26 8.61
N GLU A 266 14.63 -8.28 9.25
CA GLU A 266 15.33 -9.16 10.19
C GLU A 266 15.87 -10.40 9.48
N ILE A 267 17.19 -10.41 9.24
CA ILE A 267 17.89 -11.53 8.60
C ILE A 267 17.81 -12.81 9.44
N ASP A 268 17.78 -12.65 10.76
CA ASP A 268 17.76 -13.78 11.69
C ASP A 268 16.50 -14.65 11.50
N LYS A 269 15.35 -14.01 11.26
CA LYS A 269 14.07 -14.67 10.94
C LYS A 269 14.08 -15.36 9.57
N THR A 270 14.90 -14.89 8.64
CA THR A 270 14.88 -15.36 7.26
C THR A 270 15.72 -16.61 7.01
N TYR A 271 16.92 -16.71 7.61
CA TYR A 271 17.79 -17.87 7.35
C TYR A 271 18.83 -18.20 8.42
N LYS A 272 19.17 -17.30 9.36
CA LYS A 272 20.23 -17.62 10.34
C LYS A 272 19.75 -18.54 11.46
N ASN A 273 18.50 -18.39 11.89
CA ASN A 273 17.94 -19.22 12.96
C ASN A 273 17.20 -20.45 12.42
N LEU A 274 17.34 -20.73 11.13
CA LEU A 274 16.74 -21.89 10.48
C LEU A 274 17.82 -22.96 10.26
N SER A 275 17.48 -24.22 10.49
CA SER A 275 18.35 -25.38 10.20
C SER A 275 18.47 -25.59 8.69
N LEU A 276 19.23 -24.73 8.02
CA LEU A 276 19.43 -24.70 6.57
C LEU A 276 20.86 -25.09 6.20
N SER A 277 21.03 -25.70 5.02
CA SER A 277 22.36 -25.92 4.45
C SER A 277 23.01 -24.59 4.06
N ASN A 278 24.35 -24.54 4.03
CA ASN A 278 25.10 -23.36 3.60
C ASN A 278 24.65 -22.84 2.23
N LEU A 279 24.40 -23.76 1.29
CA LEU A 279 23.93 -23.45 -0.05
C LEU A 279 22.50 -22.87 -0.06
N ALA A 280 21.64 -23.29 0.86
CA ALA A 280 20.31 -22.69 1.03
C ALA A 280 20.39 -21.27 1.63
N ILE A 281 21.33 -21.04 2.57
CA ILE A 281 21.61 -19.73 3.14
C ILE A 281 22.11 -18.76 2.05
N GLU A 282 23.10 -19.16 1.26
CA GLU A 282 23.65 -18.33 0.17
C GLU A 282 22.58 -17.97 -0.87
N ARG A 283 21.68 -18.91 -1.18
CA ARG A 283 20.52 -18.66 -2.06
C ARG A 283 19.58 -17.61 -1.48
N ARG A 284 19.22 -17.71 -0.19
CA ARG A 284 18.35 -16.71 0.48
C ARG A 284 19.01 -15.33 0.55
N GLN A 285 20.31 -15.27 0.82
CA GLN A 285 21.10 -14.03 0.75
C GLN A 285 21.04 -13.38 -0.63
N SER A 286 21.21 -14.19 -1.68
CA SER A 286 21.12 -13.72 -3.07
C SER A 286 19.72 -13.19 -3.40
N ILE A 287 18.67 -13.86 -2.93
CA ILE A 287 17.29 -13.38 -3.09
C ILE A 287 17.14 -12.00 -2.45
N ILE A 288 17.56 -11.80 -1.19
CA ILE A 288 17.46 -10.51 -0.49
C ILE A 288 18.18 -9.39 -1.26
N ILE A 289 19.41 -9.66 -1.71
CA ILE A 289 20.20 -8.68 -2.48
C ILE A 289 19.50 -8.32 -3.79
N ASN A 290 18.95 -9.30 -4.49
CA ASN A 290 18.19 -9.07 -5.72
C ASN A 290 16.93 -8.24 -5.47
N LYS A 291 16.20 -8.50 -4.37
CA LYS A 291 15.01 -7.72 -4.00
C LYS A 291 15.36 -6.27 -3.63
N LEU A 292 16.44 -6.04 -2.87
CA LEU A 292 16.91 -4.69 -2.57
C LEU A 292 17.32 -3.93 -3.85
N ASN A 293 18.00 -4.59 -4.79
CA ASN A 293 18.34 -3.98 -6.07
C ASN A 293 17.10 -3.68 -6.92
N GLY A 294 16.13 -4.61 -6.99
CA GLY A 294 14.86 -4.39 -7.69
C GLY A 294 14.09 -3.20 -7.14
N LEU A 295 13.88 -3.17 -5.82
CA LEU A 295 13.21 -2.07 -5.12
C LEU A 295 13.91 -0.73 -5.33
N LYS A 296 15.25 -0.72 -5.34
CA LYS A 296 16.02 0.49 -5.65
C LYS A 296 15.78 0.94 -7.09
N ASN A 297 15.83 0.02 -8.06
CA ASN A 297 15.66 0.33 -9.47
C ASN A 297 14.23 0.82 -9.79
N GLU A 298 13.24 0.35 -9.04
CA GLU A 298 11.84 0.79 -9.10
C GLU A 298 11.59 2.08 -8.30
N ASN A 299 12.64 2.74 -7.80
CA ASN A 299 12.58 3.94 -6.96
C ASN A 299 11.67 3.77 -5.73
N GLN A 300 11.61 2.57 -5.15
CA GLN A 300 10.86 2.31 -3.91
C GLN A 300 11.74 2.57 -2.67
N ILE A 301 13.06 2.38 -2.78
CA ILE A 301 14.02 2.60 -1.68
C ILE A 301 15.26 3.36 -2.13
N GLU A 302 15.90 4.05 -1.20
CA GLU A 302 17.16 4.75 -1.42
C GLU A 302 18.31 3.75 -1.72
N SER A 303 19.34 4.23 -2.42
CA SER A 303 20.49 3.41 -2.83
C SER A 303 21.42 3.00 -1.69
N LYS A 304 21.32 3.69 -0.54
CA LYS A 304 22.09 3.43 0.68
C LYS A 304 21.21 2.78 1.72
N ILE A 305 21.72 1.71 2.32
CA ILE A 305 21.07 1.00 3.42
C ILE A 305 21.99 1.00 4.63
N ARG A 306 21.43 0.67 5.79
CA ARG A 306 22.20 0.42 7.01
C ARG A 306 22.14 -1.05 7.35
N ILE A 307 23.26 -1.59 7.80
CA ILE A 307 23.42 -3.00 8.13
C ILE A 307 23.85 -3.06 9.59
N TYR A 308 23.13 -3.83 10.39
CA TYR A 308 23.51 -4.11 11.77
C TYR A 308 24.21 -5.46 11.86
N SER A 309 25.48 -5.42 12.26
CA SER A 309 26.32 -6.60 12.40
C SER A 309 27.11 -6.49 13.70
N ARG A 310 26.97 -7.49 14.59
CA ARG A 310 27.79 -7.63 15.82
C ARG A 310 27.83 -6.36 16.69
N GLY A 311 26.70 -5.67 16.86
CA GLY A 311 26.64 -4.46 17.69
C GLY A 311 26.93 -3.14 16.97
N LEU A 312 27.37 -3.18 15.71
CA LEU A 312 27.71 -1.99 14.94
C LEU A 312 26.73 -1.78 13.77
N ILE A 313 26.43 -0.51 13.49
CA ILE A 313 25.63 -0.08 12.34
C ILE A 313 26.57 0.53 11.29
N GLU A 314 26.64 -0.07 10.11
CA GLU A 314 27.38 0.44 8.95
C GLU A 314 26.41 0.91 7.86
N THR A 315 26.73 2.00 7.17
CA THR A 315 25.99 2.42 5.97
C THR A 315 26.69 1.87 4.72
N VAL A 316 25.93 1.19 3.86
CA VAL A 316 26.46 0.48 2.68
C VAL A 316 25.60 0.79 1.46
N GLU A 317 26.23 0.94 0.29
CA GLU A 317 25.49 1.02 -0.96
C GLU A 317 24.99 -0.37 -1.38
N ILE A 318 23.72 -0.47 -1.81
CA ILE A 318 23.11 -1.75 -2.21
C ILE A 318 23.94 -2.48 -3.29
N LYS A 319 24.56 -1.73 -4.20
CA LYS A 319 25.40 -2.29 -5.28
C LYS A 319 26.66 -3.01 -4.76
N ASN A 320 27.08 -2.70 -3.53
CA ASN A 320 28.27 -3.28 -2.88
C ASN A 320 27.90 -4.43 -1.93
N LEU A 321 26.61 -4.79 -1.82
CA LEU A 321 26.19 -5.93 -1.02
C LEU A 321 26.64 -7.23 -1.66
N THR A 322 27.12 -8.14 -0.82
CA THR A 322 27.47 -9.50 -1.20
C THR A 322 26.88 -10.49 -0.18
N PRO A 323 26.62 -11.75 -0.57
CA PRO A 323 26.17 -12.77 0.36
C PRO A 323 27.09 -12.90 1.60
N LYS A 324 28.41 -12.77 1.39
CA LYS A 324 29.42 -12.77 2.46
C LYS A 324 29.21 -11.64 3.47
N ARG A 325 28.86 -10.42 3.04
CA ARG A 325 28.54 -9.30 3.95
C ARG A 325 27.30 -9.61 4.79
N LEU A 326 26.26 -10.22 4.19
CA LEU A 326 25.03 -10.58 4.90
C LEU A 326 25.17 -11.75 5.87
N LYS A 327 26.26 -12.52 5.81
CA LYS A 327 26.49 -13.68 6.71
C LYS A 327 26.52 -13.27 8.19
N ASN A 328 27.09 -12.11 8.51
CA ASN A 328 27.20 -11.63 9.90
C ASN A 328 26.12 -10.62 10.28
N THR A 329 25.27 -10.21 9.33
CA THR A 329 24.22 -9.20 9.52
C THR A 329 23.00 -9.79 10.20
N SER A 330 22.53 -9.21 11.31
CA SER A 330 21.26 -9.60 11.94
C SER A 330 20.07 -8.79 11.41
N LYS A 331 20.28 -7.51 11.08
CA LYS A 331 19.22 -6.62 10.57
C LYS A 331 19.71 -5.74 9.42
N ILE A 332 18.81 -5.48 8.47
CA ILE A 332 18.97 -4.47 7.43
C ILE A 332 17.94 -3.37 7.70
N PHE A 333 18.39 -2.12 7.63
CA PHE A 333 17.52 -0.97 7.60
C PHE A 333 17.61 -0.29 6.25
N PHE A 334 16.48 -0.05 5.60
CA PHE A 334 16.41 0.65 4.33
C PHE A 334 15.42 1.80 4.42
N LYS A 335 15.63 2.84 3.63
CA LYS A 335 14.77 4.02 3.64
C LYS A 335 13.93 4.03 2.37
N GLU A 336 12.62 4.22 2.52
CA GLU A 336 11.73 4.45 1.37
C GLU A 336 12.19 5.67 0.57
N SER A 337 12.26 5.53 -0.74
CA SER A 337 12.32 6.66 -1.65
C SER A 337 11.02 7.45 -1.50
N CYS A 338 11.13 8.77 -1.46
CA CYS A 338 9.98 9.65 -1.38
C CYS A 338 9.74 10.30 -2.74
#